data_AF-A0A0D0A6F1-F1
#
_entry.id   AF-A0A0D0A6F1-F1
#
_cell.length_a   1.000
_cell.length_b   1.000
_cell.length_c   1.000
_cell.angle_alpha   90.00
_cell.angle_beta   90.00
_cell.angle_gamma   90.00
#
_symmetry.space_group_name_H-M   'P 1'
#
loop_
_entity.id
_entity.type
_entity.pdbx_description
1 polymer ?
#
loop_
_entity_poly.entity_id
_entity_poly.type
_entity_poly.pdbx_seq_one_letter_code
_entity_poly.pdbx_strand_id
1 'polypeptide(L)'
;YELGTMLVIHPSSSCDICLDPYSNSSDRATSPHAIECGHIFCLGCLRSLNTNTCPLCRELFDPDRAKKLHVENSPRQENAEQPRDDAERGIVEQGVVHDYAGFLLHRMSLVSSEGISEVEAAEVVSEVQEWLQSQPDDPNSNIPLRAALDSLQRYKALQHESEREKAECRRLRDQLRNSTLTTDEGSRTSRAVQDSLLSRIEEIENEHAL
;
A
#
# COMPACT_ATOMS: atom_id res chain seq x y z
N TYR A 1 -17.67 5.07 -0.66
CA TYR A 1 -16.50 4.75 0.17
C TYR A 1 -15.77 6.05 0.45
N GLU A 2 -16.03 6.64 1.60
CA GLU A 2 -15.23 7.79 2.06
C GLU A 2 -13.86 7.26 2.44
N LEU A 3 -12.85 7.56 1.62
CA LEU A 3 -11.45 7.32 1.97
C LEU A 3 -11.13 8.23 3.14
N GLY A 4 -11.24 7.70 4.37
CA GLY A 4 -10.79 8.39 5.56
C GLY A 4 -9.29 8.62 5.47
N THR A 5 -8.89 9.86 5.22
CA THR A 5 -7.49 10.28 5.28
C THR A 5 -7.02 10.11 6.72
N MET A 6 -6.17 9.12 6.97
CA MET A 6 -5.52 8.93 8.26
C MET A 6 -4.43 9.98 8.40
N LEU A 7 -4.69 11.03 9.18
CA LEU A 7 -3.70 12.03 9.53
C LEU A 7 -2.85 11.48 10.68
N VAL A 8 -1.57 11.23 10.42
CA VAL A 8 -0.60 10.78 11.43
C VAL A 8 0.05 11.99 12.06
N ILE A 9 -0.10 12.16 13.37
CA ILE A 9 0.57 13.20 14.17
C ILE A 9 1.83 12.59 14.79
N HIS A 10 2.96 13.29 14.70
CA HIS A 10 4.21 12.83 15.31
C HIS A 10 4.07 12.74 16.84
N PRO A 11 4.62 11.72 17.52
CA PRO A 11 4.49 11.55 18.98
C PRO A 11 5.01 12.73 19.81
N SER A 12 5.98 13.49 19.27
CA SER A 12 6.50 14.71 19.90
C SER A 12 5.65 15.97 19.67
N SER A 13 4.48 15.85 19.04
CA SER A 13 3.62 17.00 18.80
C SER A 13 2.95 17.43 20.10
N SER A 14 2.91 18.74 20.32
CA SER A 14 2.29 19.36 21.49
C SER A 14 1.27 20.41 21.09
N CYS A 15 0.47 20.84 22.06
CA CYS A 15 -0.50 21.91 21.88
C CYS A 15 0.20 23.27 21.80
N ASP A 16 -0.07 24.08 20.77
CA ASP A 16 0.54 25.42 20.64
C ASP A 16 0.08 26.44 21.72
N ILE A 17 -0.89 26.07 22.57
CA ILE A 17 -1.42 26.94 23.64
C ILE A 17 -0.82 26.58 25.00
N CYS A 18 -0.96 25.33 25.45
CA CYS A 18 -0.42 24.89 26.74
C CYS A 18 0.98 24.28 26.65
N LEU A 19 1.46 23.99 25.44
CA LEU A 19 2.73 23.29 25.16
C LEU A 19 2.83 21.87 25.71
N ASP A 20 1.73 21.33 26.25
CA ASP A 20 1.68 19.94 26.71
C ASP A 20 1.70 18.97 25.52
N PRO A 21 2.44 17.85 25.64
CA PRO A 21 2.38 16.76 24.66
C PRO A 21 0.97 16.22 24.52
N TYR A 22 0.59 15.88 23.29
CA TYR A 22 -0.70 15.20 23.08
C TYR A 22 -0.64 13.79 23.67
N SER A 23 -1.61 13.46 24.52
CA SER A 23 -1.76 12.09 25.03
C SER A 23 -3.00 11.43 24.44
N ASN A 24 -2.88 10.13 24.16
CA ASN A 24 -4.01 9.27 23.84
C ASN A 24 -4.59 8.57 25.10
N SER A 25 -4.05 8.91 26.28
CA SER A 25 -4.54 8.41 27.57
C SER A 25 -5.95 8.93 27.86
N SER A 26 -6.64 8.34 28.83
CA SER A 26 -8.01 8.65 29.24
C SER A 26 -8.29 10.12 29.60
N ASP A 27 -7.24 10.94 29.67
CA ASP A 27 -7.35 12.38 29.83
C ASP A 27 -7.86 13.03 28.54
N ARG A 28 -9.14 13.40 28.56
CA ARG A 28 -9.76 14.08 27.42
C ARG A 28 -9.18 15.48 27.20
N ALA A 29 -8.61 16.12 28.22
CA ALA A 29 -8.17 17.51 28.13
C ALA A 29 -6.97 17.68 27.20
N THR A 30 -6.03 16.74 27.20
CA THR A 30 -4.80 16.73 26.38
C THR A 30 -4.99 16.10 25.00
N SER A 31 -6.21 15.64 24.67
CA SER A 31 -6.44 14.98 23.37
C SER A 31 -6.50 16.00 22.21
N PRO A 32 -5.83 15.75 21.07
CA PRO A 32 -5.76 16.70 19.97
C PRO A 32 -7.06 16.75 19.18
N HIS A 33 -7.42 17.97 18.78
CA HIS A 33 -8.60 18.25 17.97
C HIS A 33 -8.23 19.23 16.86
N ALA A 34 -8.63 18.89 15.63
CA ALA A 34 -8.56 19.80 14.49
C ALA A 34 -9.82 20.66 14.42
N ILE A 35 -9.64 21.97 14.25
CA ILE A 35 -10.70 22.91 13.89
C ILE A 35 -10.79 23.10 12.37
N GLU A 36 -11.80 23.82 11.89
CA GLU A 36 -12.12 23.94 10.45
C GLU A 36 -10.98 24.48 9.59
N CYS A 37 -10.16 25.39 10.14
CA CYS A 37 -9.01 25.95 9.46
C CYS A 37 -7.79 25.00 9.40
N GLY A 38 -7.88 23.80 10.00
CA GLY A 38 -6.84 22.77 9.99
C GLY A 38 -5.80 22.85 11.10
N HIS A 39 -5.86 23.87 11.97
CA HIS A 39 -4.98 23.95 13.15
C HIS A 39 -5.43 22.99 14.25
N ILE A 40 -4.47 22.50 15.04
CA ILE A 40 -4.67 21.43 16.02
C ILE A 40 -4.33 21.96 17.41
N PHE A 41 -5.23 21.74 18.36
CA PHE A 41 -5.04 22.11 19.76
C PHE A 41 -5.60 21.01 20.67
N CYS A 42 -5.22 21.01 21.95
CA CYS A 42 -5.84 20.10 22.91
C CYS A 42 -7.27 20.55 23.25
N LEU A 43 -8.15 19.60 23.57
CA LEU A 43 -9.55 19.89 23.89
C LEU A 43 -9.71 20.88 25.06
N GLY A 44 -8.82 20.78 26.05
CA GLY A 44 -8.81 21.68 27.21
C GLY A 44 -8.60 23.13 26.78
N CYS A 45 -7.62 23.37 25.90
CA CYS A 45 -7.33 24.70 25.40
C CYS A 45 -8.44 25.22 24.46
N LEU A 46 -9.01 24.38 23.60
CA LEU A 46 -10.14 24.80 22.75
C LEU A 46 -11.34 25.26 23.57
N ARG A 47 -11.64 24.60 24.69
CA ARG A 47 -12.76 24.94 25.57
C ARG A 47 -12.50 26.16 26.45
N SER A 48 -11.23 26.51 26.69
CA SER A 48 -10.86 27.69 27.48
C SER A 48 -10.69 28.96 26.64
N LEU A 49 -10.79 28.86 25.31
CA LEU A 49 -10.81 30.03 24.44
C LEU A 49 -12.07 30.86 24.69
N ASN A 50 -11.87 32.14 24.98
CA ASN A 50 -12.97 33.10 25.17
C ASN A 50 -13.61 33.53 23.84
N THR A 51 -12.93 33.28 22.71
CA THR A 51 -13.38 33.64 21.37
C THR A 51 -13.26 32.43 20.45
N ASN A 52 -14.26 32.25 19.59
CA ASN A 52 -14.32 31.20 18.57
C ASN A 52 -13.43 31.53 17.36
N THR A 53 -12.21 32.01 17.62
CA THR A 53 -11.23 32.44 16.63
C THR A 53 -9.94 31.66 16.81
N CYS A 54 -9.40 31.08 15.74
CA CYS A 54 -8.17 30.33 15.78
C CYS A 54 -7.01 31.20 16.30
N PRO A 55 -6.23 30.77 17.32
CA PRO A 55 -5.08 31.54 17.81
C PRO A 55 -3.96 31.75 16.77
N LEU A 56 -3.88 30.89 15.74
CA LEU A 56 -2.81 30.92 14.75
C LEU A 56 -3.18 31.75 13.51
N CYS A 57 -4.33 31.49 12.87
CA CYS A 57 -4.75 32.20 11.65
C CYS A 57 -5.91 33.19 11.84
N ARG A 58 -6.51 33.26 13.03
CA ARG A 58 -7.65 34.13 13.37
C ARG A 58 -8.94 33.87 12.61
N GLU A 59 -9.04 32.77 11.88
CA GLU A 59 -10.29 32.34 11.28
C GLU A 59 -11.31 31.94 12.35
N LEU A 60 -12.57 32.27 12.10
CA LEU A 60 -13.68 31.83 12.95
C LEU A 60 -13.87 30.32 12.81
N PHE A 61 -14.17 29.64 13.91
CA PHE A 61 -14.45 28.21 13.90
C PHE A 61 -15.60 27.88 14.84
N ASP A 62 -16.32 26.80 14.56
CA ASP A 62 -17.31 26.26 15.48
C ASP A 62 -16.65 25.21 16.41
N PRO A 63 -16.61 25.42 17.74
CA PRO A 63 -16.03 24.46 18.67
C PRO A 63 -16.74 23.10 18.65
N ASP A 64 -18.03 23.04 18.30
CA ASP A 64 -18.78 21.79 18.21
C ASP A 64 -18.41 20.97 16.96
N ARG A 65 -17.78 21.61 15.97
CA ARG A 65 -17.29 20.96 14.74
C ARG A 65 -15.82 20.52 14.83
N ALA A 66 -15.17 20.72 15.98
CA ALA A 66 -13.80 20.27 16.21
C ALA A 66 -13.73 18.74 16.20
N LYS A 67 -12.87 18.18 15.34
CA LYS A 67 -12.73 16.73 15.17
C LYS A 67 -11.59 16.20 16.01
N LYS A 68 -11.88 15.23 16.89
CA LYS A 68 -10.85 14.51 17.65
C LYS A 68 -9.94 13.76 16.69
N LEU A 69 -8.64 13.93 16.88
CA LEU A 69 -7.61 13.21 16.14
C LEU A 69 -7.10 12.03 16.98
N HIS A 70 -6.62 10.98 16.32
CA HIS A 70 -6.00 9.83 16.98
C HIS A 70 -4.48 9.96 16.88
N VAL A 71 -3.81 9.92 18.03
CA VAL A 71 -2.34 9.93 18.10
C VAL A 71 -1.89 8.51 18.32
N GLU A 72 -1.04 8.03 17.41
CA GLU A 72 -0.35 6.77 17.57
C GLU A 72 0.93 7.04 18.37
N ASN A 73 0.88 6.78 19.67
CA ASN A 73 2.07 6.84 20.51
C ASN A 73 2.90 5.57 20.22
N SER A 74 3.93 5.70 19.38
CA SER A 74 4.99 4.70 19.38
C SER A 74 5.68 4.77 20.75
N PRO A 75 5.74 3.68 21.54
CA PRO A 75 6.24 3.68 22.92
C PRO A 75 7.75 3.92 23.02
N ARG A 76 8.42 4.35 21.94
CA ARG A 76 9.88 4.38 21.83
C ARG A 76 10.59 5.58 22.45
N GLN A 77 9.88 6.50 23.12
CA GLN A 77 10.49 7.79 23.49
C GLN A 77 10.26 8.26 24.93
N GLU A 78 10.00 7.36 25.88
CA GLU A 78 10.01 7.72 27.31
C GLU A 78 11.26 7.24 28.07
N ASN A 79 12.20 6.51 27.44
CA ASN A 79 13.36 5.93 28.14
C ASN A 79 14.72 6.23 27.47
N ALA A 80 14.99 7.49 27.12
CA ALA A 80 16.30 7.93 26.65
C ALA A 80 17.11 8.68 27.74
N GLU A 81 16.94 8.31 29.01
CA GLU A 81 17.81 8.76 30.11
C GLU A 81 18.46 7.56 30.84
N GLN A 82 19.64 7.19 30.32
CA GLN A 82 20.78 6.50 30.95
C GLN A 82 20.66 5.04 31.49
N PRO A 83 21.72 4.23 31.27
CA PRO A 83 21.81 2.86 31.76
C PRO A 83 22.19 2.82 33.24
N ARG A 84 21.49 2.03 34.04
CA ARG A 84 21.97 1.57 35.34
C ARG A 84 21.87 0.06 35.38
N ASP A 85 23.02 -0.54 35.63
CA ASP A 85 23.22 -1.96 35.84
C ASP A 85 22.40 -2.48 37.04
N ASP A 86 22.11 -3.77 36.94
CA ASP A 86 21.74 -4.72 37.99
C ASP A 86 20.25 -4.92 38.35
N ALA A 87 19.92 -6.22 38.40
CA ALA A 87 18.85 -6.91 39.13
C ALA A 87 17.62 -7.37 38.32
N GLU A 88 17.68 -8.68 38.03
CA GLU A 88 16.62 -9.58 37.58
C GLU A 88 15.33 -9.56 38.42
N ARG A 89 14.27 -10.06 37.74
CA ARG A 89 13.02 -10.68 38.24
C ARG A 89 11.84 -9.76 38.58
N GLY A 90 10.89 -9.77 37.66
CA GLY A 90 9.47 -9.83 38.02
C GLY A 90 8.54 -8.95 37.18
N ILE A 91 7.71 -9.61 36.36
CA ILE A 91 6.42 -9.13 35.83
C ILE A 91 6.52 -8.10 34.68
N VAL A 92 6.56 -8.58 33.43
CA VAL A 92 6.11 -7.79 32.25
C VAL A 92 5.41 -8.72 31.26
N GLU A 93 4.20 -9.14 31.59
CA GLU A 93 3.43 -10.13 30.84
C GLU A 93 2.17 -9.47 30.28
N GLN A 94 2.32 -8.52 29.33
CA GLN A 94 1.29 -8.06 28.38
C GLN A 94 1.70 -6.84 27.51
N GLY A 95 2.73 -6.07 27.89
CA GLY A 95 3.07 -4.79 27.21
C GLY A 95 4.00 -4.87 26.00
N VAL A 96 4.74 -5.98 25.82
CA VAL A 96 5.81 -6.08 24.79
C VAL A 96 5.31 -6.66 23.45
N VAL A 97 4.24 -7.46 23.48
CA VAL A 97 3.73 -8.17 22.28
C VAL A 97 3.15 -7.20 21.25
N HIS A 98 2.58 -6.08 21.71
CA HIS A 98 2.00 -5.05 20.84
C HIS A 98 3.06 -4.25 20.06
N ASP A 99 4.29 -4.14 20.59
CA ASP A 99 5.40 -3.41 19.97
C ASP A 99 5.99 -4.18 18.77
N TYR A 100 6.09 -5.51 18.89
CA TYR A 100 6.59 -6.34 17.78
C TYR A 100 5.59 -6.45 16.62
N ALA A 101 4.30 -6.54 16.92
CA ALA A 101 3.25 -6.51 15.90
C ALA A 101 3.30 -5.21 15.07
N GLY A 102 3.49 -4.07 15.74
CA GLY A 102 3.65 -2.77 15.09
C GLY A 102 4.93 -2.69 14.26
N PHE A 103 6.04 -3.22 14.76
CA PHE A 103 7.30 -3.31 14.02
C PHE A 103 7.16 -4.14 12.72
N LEU A 104 6.52 -5.32 12.80
CA LEU A 104 6.25 -6.16 11.65
C LEU A 104 5.34 -5.45 10.64
N LEU A 105 4.29 -4.78 11.11
CA LEU A 105 3.38 -4.02 10.25
C LEU A 105 4.11 -2.88 9.51
N HIS A 106 5.00 -2.16 10.21
CA HIS A 106 5.82 -1.12 9.60
C HIS A 106 6.74 -1.69 8.51
N ARG A 107 7.41 -2.82 8.79
CA ARG A 107 8.25 -3.50 7.80
C ARG A 107 7.46 -3.97 6.58
N MET A 108 6.25 -4.49 6.79
CA MET A 108 5.34 -4.86 5.70
C MET A 108 4.95 -3.66 4.83
N SER A 109 4.72 -2.50 5.44
CA SER A 109 4.45 -1.27 4.71
C SER A 109 5.64 -0.85 3.84
N LEU A 110 6.88 -1.05 4.32
CA LEU A 110 8.07 -0.74 3.55
C LEU A 110 8.19 -1.64 2.32
N VAL A 111 8.05 -2.97 2.49
CA VAL A 111 8.16 -3.94 1.39
C VAL A 111 6.98 -3.96 0.41
N SER A 112 5.91 -3.23 0.73
CA SER A 112 4.76 -3.05 -0.17
C SER A 112 5.00 -1.98 -1.24
N SER A 113 6.10 -1.23 -1.18
CA SER A 113 6.43 -0.17 -2.14
C SER A 113 6.99 -0.71 -3.47
N GLU A 114 6.80 0.06 -4.53
CA GLU A 114 7.26 -0.28 -5.88
C GLU A 114 8.79 -0.18 -5.97
N GLY A 115 9.47 -1.28 -6.35
CA GLY A 115 10.93 -1.33 -6.53
C GLY A 115 11.71 -2.19 -5.54
N ILE A 116 11.05 -2.80 -4.56
CA ILE A 116 11.68 -3.73 -3.60
C ILE A 116 11.81 -5.13 -4.19
N SER A 117 12.89 -5.82 -3.82
CA SER A 117 13.15 -7.19 -4.26
C SER A 117 12.04 -8.14 -3.82
N GLU A 118 11.65 -9.05 -4.70
CA GLU A 118 10.70 -10.12 -4.36
C GLU A 118 11.20 -10.98 -3.20
N VAL A 119 12.53 -11.15 -3.09
CA VAL A 119 13.19 -11.88 -2.00
C VAL A 119 12.99 -11.17 -0.66
N GLU A 120 13.19 -9.86 -0.61
CA GLU A 120 13.03 -9.07 0.63
C GLU A 120 11.56 -9.07 1.09
N ALA A 121 10.62 -8.97 0.14
CA ALA A 121 9.20 -9.07 0.46
C ALA A 121 8.83 -10.46 0.99
N ALA A 122 9.39 -11.53 0.41
CA ALA A 122 9.17 -12.90 0.86
C ALA A 122 9.72 -13.16 2.26
N GLU A 123 10.92 -12.64 2.57
CA GLU A 123 11.52 -12.74 3.91
C GLU A 123 10.63 -12.10 4.98
N VAL A 124 10.14 -10.88 4.74
CA VAL A 124 9.23 -10.20 5.67
C VAL A 124 7.90 -10.96 5.82
N VAL A 125 7.35 -11.51 4.73
CA VAL A 125 6.13 -12.34 4.78
C VAL A 125 6.35 -13.58 5.64
N SER A 126 7.47 -14.29 5.45
CA SER A 126 7.81 -15.49 6.23
C SER A 126 7.95 -15.16 7.72
N GLU A 127 8.65 -14.09 8.05
CA GLU A 127 8.84 -13.66 9.43
C GLU A 127 7.50 -13.30 10.12
N VAL A 128 6.61 -12.60 9.40
CA VAL A 128 5.27 -12.26 9.91
C VAL A 128 4.44 -13.53 10.14
N GLN A 129 4.51 -14.50 9.24
CA GLN A 129 3.81 -15.77 9.36
C GLN A 129 4.31 -16.58 10.55
N GLU A 130 5.61 -16.71 10.72
CA GLU A 130 6.23 -17.41 11.85
C GLU A 130 5.82 -16.75 13.18
N TRP A 131 5.85 -15.42 13.24
CA TRP A 131 5.41 -14.71 14.42
C TRP A 131 3.92 -14.94 14.70
N LEU A 132 3.04 -14.81 13.69
CA LEU A 132 1.61 -15.07 13.86
C LEU A 132 1.30 -16.51 14.29
N GLN A 133 2.09 -17.50 13.86
CA GLN A 133 1.97 -18.90 14.29
C GLN A 133 2.40 -19.12 15.74
N SER A 134 3.31 -18.30 16.26
CA SER A 134 3.73 -18.32 17.67
C SER A 134 2.71 -17.68 18.62
N GLN A 135 1.74 -16.93 18.09
CA GLN A 135 0.70 -16.27 18.88
C GLN A 135 -0.48 -17.21 19.16
N PRO A 136 -1.31 -16.93 20.19
CA PRO A 136 -2.55 -17.66 20.42
C PRO A 136 -3.42 -17.63 19.16
N ASP A 137 -4.06 -18.77 18.85
CA ASP A 137 -4.94 -18.94 17.68
C ASP A 137 -6.30 -18.25 17.93
N ASP A 138 -6.25 -16.95 18.20
CA ASP A 138 -7.41 -16.07 18.30
C ASP A 138 -7.60 -15.33 16.95
N PRO A 139 -8.73 -15.58 16.25
CA PRO A 139 -9.06 -14.90 15.00
C PRO A 139 -9.16 -13.37 15.13
N ASN A 140 -9.42 -12.86 16.34
CA ASN A 140 -9.57 -11.42 16.59
C ASN A 140 -8.27 -10.76 17.06
N SER A 141 -7.18 -11.51 17.18
CA SER A 141 -5.87 -10.99 17.54
C SER A 141 -5.07 -10.55 16.31
N ASN A 142 -4.34 -9.43 16.43
CA ASN A 142 -3.45 -8.89 15.40
C ASN A 142 -4.14 -8.67 14.03
N ILE A 143 -5.41 -8.26 14.03
CA ILE A 143 -6.22 -8.00 12.81
C ILE A 143 -5.47 -7.13 11.78
N PRO A 144 -4.81 -6.01 12.15
CA PRO A 144 -4.12 -5.17 11.18
C PRO A 144 -2.99 -5.92 10.47
N LEU A 145 -2.22 -6.72 11.20
CA LEU A 145 -1.09 -7.47 10.66
C LEU A 145 -1.56 -8.60 9.74
N ARG A 146 -2.61 -9.34 10.13
CA ARG A 146 -3.24 -10.37 9.30
C ARG A 146 -3.81 -9.77 8.01
N ALA A 147 -4.52 -8.65 8.10
CA ALA A 147 -5.09 -7.97 6.94
C ALA A 147 -4.01 -7.43 5.99
N ALA A 148 -2.90 -6.91 6.53
CA ALA A 148 -1.75 -6.48 5.75
C ALA A 148 -1.10 -7.67 5.01
N LEU A 149 -0.97 -8.82 5.69
CA LEU A 149 -0.40 -10.04 5.12
C LEU A 149 -1.24 -10.56 3.95
N ASP A 150 -2.55 -10.72 4.18
CA ASP A 150 -3.48 -11.17 3.15
C ASP A 150 -3.50 -10.22 1.94
N SER A 151 -3.36 -8.91 2.19
CA SER A 151 -3.34 -7.92 1.12
C SER A 151 -2.04 -7.98 0.30
N LEU A 152 -0.89 -8.11 0.97
CA LEU A 152 0.40 -8.25 0.30
C LEU A 152 0.48 -9.54 -0.53
N GLN A 153 -0.01 -10.66 0.01
CA GLN A 153 -0.05 -11.94 -0.71
C GLN A 153 -0.95 -11.87 -1.94
N ARG A 154 -2.14 -11.29 -1.82
CA ARG A 154 -3.04 -11.07 -2.98
C ARG A 154 -2.41 -10.18 -4.02
N TYR A 155 -1.74 -9.11 -3.60
CA TYR A 155 -1.04 -8.21 -4.51
C TYR A 155 0.05 -8.96 -5.29
N LYS A 156 0.88 -9.77 -4.62
CA LYS A 156 1.91 -10.59 -5.27
C LYS A 156 1.31 -11.62 -6.24
N ALA A 157 0.23 -12.28 -5.86
CA ALA A 157 -0.47 -13.22 -6.75
C ALA A 157 -0.97 -12.53 -8.03
N LEU A 158 -1.59 -11.36 -7.89
CA LEU A 158 -2.04 -10.54 -9.01
C LEU A 158 -0.87 -10.06 -9.89
N GLN A 159 0.26 -9.70 -9.28
CA GLN A 159 1.45 -9.30 -10.01
C GLN A 159 1.97 -10.43 -10.90
N HIS A 160 2.12 -11.64 -10.35
CA HIS A 160 2.54 -12.81 -11.14
C HIS A 160 1.53 -13.20 -12.22
N GLU A 161 0.23 -13.13 -11.94
CA GLU A 161 -0.81 -13.37 -12.93
C GLU A 161 -0.71 -12.36 -14.08
N SER A 162 -0.57 -11.07 -13.77
CA SER A 162 -0.40 -10.02 -14.77
C SER A 162 0.85 -10.24 -15.65
N GLU A 163 1.95 -10.67 -15.06
CA GLU A 163 3.19 -10.98 -15.80
C GLU A 163 3.00 -12.16 -16.75
N ARG A 164 2.31 -13.21 -16.32
CA ARG A 164 1.97 -14.37 -17.14
C ARG A 164 1.05 -14.00 -18.29
N GLU A 165 -0.01 -13.23 -18.02
CA GLU A 165 -0.92 -12.74 -19.06
C GLU A 165 -0.21 -11.85 -20.07
N LYS A 166 0.69 -10.97 -19.63
CA LYS A 166 1.51 -10.14 -20.52
C LYS A 166 2.43 -11.00 -21.39
N ALA A 167 3.06 -12.03 -20.83
CA ALA A 167 3.90 -12.96 -21.58
C ALA A 167 3.09 -13.73 -22.63
N GLU A 168 1.90 -14.21 -22.26
CA GLU A 168 0.98 -14.90 -23.16
C GLU A 168 0.46 -13.99 -24.27
N CYS A 169 0.06 -12.76 -23.92
CA CYS A 169 -0.35 -11.76 -24.91
C CYS A 169 0.77 -11.47 -25.92
N ARG A 170 2.02 -11.38 -25.47
CA ARG A 170 3.18 -11.21 -26.37
C ARG A 170 3.32 -12.41 -27.30
N ARG A 171 3.27 -13.63 -26.75
CA ARG A 171 3.35 -14.88 -27.51
C ARG A 171 2.28 -14.98 -28.58
N LEU A 172 1.01 -14.72 -28.24
CA LEU A 172 -0.11 -14.76 -29.17
C LEU A 172 0.01 -13.70 -30.27
N ARG A 173 0.47 -12.49 -29.94
CA ARG A 173 0.74 -11.45 -30.96
C ARG A 173 1.82 -11.87 -31.94
N ASP A 174 2.88 -12.49 -31.45
CA ASP A 174 3.97 -12.99 -32.30
C ASP A 174 3.49 -14.13 -33.21
N GLN A 175 2.66 -15.04 -32.69
CA GLN A 175 2.02 -16.09 -33.49
C GLN A 175 1.11 -15.53 -34.56
N LEU A 176 0.26 -14.56 -34.23
CA LEU A 176 -0.65 -13.92 -35.18
C LEU A 176 0.15 -13.23 -36.29
N ARG A 177 1.22 -12.52 -35.93
CA ARG A 177 2.11 -11.86 -36.89
C ARG A 177 2.73 -12.87 -37.86
N ASN A 178 3.28 -13.97 -37.33
CA ASN A 178 3.90 -15.00 -38.16
C ASN A 178 2.88 -15.70 -39.08
N SER A 179 1.69 -16.01 -38.57
CA SER A 179 0.61 -16.60 -39.40
C SER A 179 0.13 -15.64 -40.49
N THR A 180 0.15 -14.33 -40.23
CA THR A 180 -0.22 -13.32 -41.24
C THR A 180 0.84 -13.26 -42.34
N LEU A 181 2.12 -13.35 -41.99
CA LEU A 181 3.22 -13.39 -42.97
C LEU A 181 3.15 -14.64 -43.86
N THR A 182 2.94 -15.82 -43.28
CA THR A 182 2.87 -17.07 -44.06
C THR A 182 1.64 -17.12 -44.99
N THR A 183 0.51 -16.54 -44.57
CA THR A 183 -0.69 -16.45 -45.41
C THR A 183 -0.53 -15.43 -46.55
N ASP A 184 0.17 -14.31 -46.32
CA ASP A 184 0.52 -13.36 -47.39
C ASP A 184 1.49 -14.00 -48.40
N GLU A 185 2.53 -14.69 -47.94
CA GLU A 185 3.44 -15.44 -48.82
C GLU A 185 2.72 -16.53 -49.62
N GLY A 186 1.84 -17.30 -48.97
CA GLY A 186 0.99 -18.28 -49.64
C GLY A 186 0.08 -17.67 -50.71
N SER A 187 -0.50 -16.50 -50.41
CA SER A 187 -1.35 -15.77 -51.37
C SER A 187 -0.54 -15.25 -52.56
N ARG A 188 0.65 -14.70 -52.32
CA ARG A 188 1.55 -14.22 -53.37
C ARG A 188 2.02 -15.34 -54.29
N THR A 189 2.45 -16.46 -53.72
CA THR A 189 2.89 -17.63 -54.48
C THR A 189 1.75 -18.25 -55.29
N SER A 190 0.56 -18.39 -54.71
CA SER A 190 -0.63 -18.88 -55.44
C SER A 190 -1.00 -17.97 -56.62
N ARG A 191 -0.95 -16.64 -56.44
CA ARG A 191 -1.20 -15.68 -57.53
C ARG A 191 -0.15 -15.81 -58.64
N ALA A 192 1.13 -15.89 -58.30
CA ALA A 192 2.19 -16.05 -59.29
C ALA A 192 2.06 -17.34 -60.11
N VAL A 193 1.66 -18.45 -59.48
CA VAL A 193 1.39 -19.72 -60.18
C VAL A 193 0.19 -19.57 -61.11
N GLN A 194 -0.90 -18.95 -60.65
CA GLN A 194 -2.07 -18.69 -61.48
C GLN A 194 -1.71 -17.85 -62.72
N ASP A 195 -0.98 -16.76 -62.55
CA ASP A 195 -0.57 -15.87 -63.64
C ASP A 195 0.33 -16.58 -64.66
N SER A 196 1.24 -17.44 -64.17
CA SER A 196 2.10 -18.26 -65.03
C SER A 196 1.29 -19.30 -65.83
N LEU A 197 0.27 -19.93 -65.22
CA LEU A 197 -0.59 -20.89 -65.90
C LEU A 197 -1.47 -20.22 -66.95
N LEU A 198 -2.03 -19.04 -66.65
CA LEU A 198 -2.81 -18.25 -67.61
C LEU A 198 -1.97 -17.84 -68.82
N SER A 199 -0.73 -17.36 -68.59
CA SER A 199 0.18 -17.01 -69.68
C SER A 199 0.48 -18.22 -70.58
N ARG A 200 0.66 -19.41 -70.00
CA ARG A 200 0.92 -20.63 -70.77
C ARG A 200 -0.30 -21.09 -71.58
N ILE A 201 -1.51 -20.89 -71.06
CA ILE A 201 -2.75 -21.17 -71.79
C ILE A 201 -2.84 -20.25 -73.01
N GLU A 202 -2.61 -18.95 -72.85
CA GLU A 202 -2.61 -17.99 -73.96
C GLU A 202 -1.58 -18.34 -75.04
N GLU A 203 -0.37 -18.76 -74.65
CA GLU A 203 0.65 -19.23 -75.61
C GLU A 203 0.14 -20.42 -76.43
N ILE A 204 -0.44 -21.43 -75.78
CA ILE A 204 -0.97 -22.62 -76.45
C ILE A 204 -2.15 -22.26 -77.37
N GLU A 205 -3.06 -21.39 -76.91
CA GLU A 205 -4.19 -20.93 -77.73
C GLU A 205 -3.71 -20.21 -79.00
N ASN A 206 -2.67 -19.38 -78.88
CA ASN A 206 -2.06 -18.68 -80.02
C ASN A 206 -1.32 -19.64 -80.97
N GLU A 207 -0.61 -20.64 -80.45
CA GLU A 207 0.06 -21.67 -81.25
C GLU A 207 -0.95 -22.51 -82.08
N HIS A 208 -2.13 -22.80 -81.51
CA HIS A 208 -3.17 -23.60 -82.16
C HIS A 208 -4.12 -22.80 -83.06
N ALA A 209 -4.05 -21.47 -83.06
CA ALA A 209 -4.85 -20.59 -83.92
C ALA A 209 -4.22 -20.32 -85.31
N LEU A 210 -3.00 -20.81 -85.55
CA LEU A 210 -2.27 -20.78 -86.82
C LEU A 210 -2.40 -22.10 -87.60
#